data_AF-A0A662V2M9-F1
#
_entry.id   AF-A0A662V2M9-F1
#
_cell.length_a   1.000
_cell.length_b   1.000
_cell.length_c   1.000
_cell.angle_alpha   90.00
_cell.angle_beta   90.00
_cell.angle_gamma   90.00
#
_symmetry.space_group_name_H-M   'P 1'
#
loop_
_entity.id
_entity.type
_entity.pdbx_description
1 polymer ?
#
loop_
_entity_poly.entity_id
_entity_poly.type
_entity_poly.pdbx_seq_one_letter_code
_entity_poly.pdbx_strand_id
1 'polypeptide(L)'
;AIANELGFEILELNASDYRKGSDIKNIAYRAAVQRSLFGRGKIILLDEVDGISPVADSGALDAILELVKATRNPVIMTANDPWAPQLRPLREVVLMIEFKKLSKTHIIKVLERICVSEKLKCDRAALNYIAERSEGDLRSAINDLQAIAEGYGYVSLELVKTVLRPRDRERNPFDTLRYLFMSKYTWQAKQALMQTDLSYDELIEWLNENIPNQITDIEDLWRAYEALSRADVYLGRIVKSGSWDLLAYAMDLMGPGVVLSRKNDPRFRWVKYRFPQKILMLSKTKEVREIRDEIATIIGRHLLISKARARTEVLPILRVIFETNPQYAARLALGLGLSNNAIKFLSPKNASVIISEVERLRRLMRKEEGTKRTTRKRKKEKAEGGLGAFLG
;
A
#
# COMPACT_ATOMS: atom_id res chain seq x y z
N ALA A 1 0.81 -2.50 31.44
CA ALA A 1 1.83 -2.01 32.39
C ALA A 1 1.58 -0.55 32.78
N ILE A 2 1.75 0.40 31.85
CA ILE A 2 1.60 1.85 32.11
C ILE A 2 0.24 2.20 32.73
N ALA A 3 -0.86 1.66 32.22
CA ALA A 3 -2.17 1.95 32.80
C ALA A 3 -2.30 1.49 34.26
N ASN A 4 -1.72 0.33 34.60
CA ASN A 4 -1.71 -0.17 35.98
C ASN A 4 -0.88 0.72 36.90
N GLU A 5 0.25 1.23 36.41
CA GLU A 5 1.12 2.16 37.14
C GLU A 5 0.43 3.51 37.41
N LEU A 6 -0.34 4.00 36.43
CA LEU A 6 -1.12 5.23 36.55
C LEU A 6 -2.49 5.04 37.21
N GLY A 7 -2.88 3.80 37.53
CA GLY A 7 -4.21 3.47 38.05
C GLY A 7 -5.36 3.76 37.07
N PHE A 8 -5.09 3.75 35.76
CA PHE A 8 -6.08 4.00 34.71
C PHE A 8 -6.71 2.69 34.23
N GLU A 9 -7.97 2.77 33.82
CA GLU A 9 -8.70 1.67 33.19
C GLU A 9 -8.31 1.57 31.70
N ILE A 10 -8.04 0.37 31.20
CA ILE A 10 -7.72 0.12 29.79
C ILE A 10 -8.99 -0.31 29.07
N LEU A 11 -9.31 0.36 27.97
CA LEU A 11 -10.24 -0.11 26.95
C LEU A 11 -9.43 -0.58 25.74
N GLU A 12 -9.31 -1.89 25.56
CA GLU A 12 -8.62 -2.51 24.44
C GLU A 12 -9.59 -2.83 23.31
N LEU A 13 -9.23 -2.43 22.09
CA LEU A 13 -9.98 -2.65 20.88
C LEU A 13 -9.00 -3.12 19.80
N ASN A 14 -9.19 -4.34 19.30
CA ASN A 14 -8.40 -4.80 18.16
C ASN A 14 -8.96 -4.21 16.86
N ALA A 15 -8.17 -3.39 16.17
CA ALA A 15 -8.61 -2.69 14.98
C ALA A 15 -8.93 -3.64 13.81
N SER A 16 -8.33 -4.84 13.77
CA SER A 16 -8.63 -5.85 12.75
C SER A 16 -10.04 -6.44 12.88
N ASP A 17 -10.59 -6.47 14.10
CA ASP A 17 -11.90 -7.05 14.37
C ASP A 17 -13.04 -6.06 14.06
N TYR A 18 -12.81 -4.77 14.29
CA TYR A 18 -13.79 -3.70 14.08
C TYR A 18 -13.70 -3.09 12.68
N ARG A 19 -14.14 -3.88 11.70
CA ARG A 19 -14.12 -3.60 10.25
C ARG A 19 -15.09 -2.50 9.77
N LYS A 20 -15.92 -1.92 10.65
CA LYS A 20 -16.87 -0.86 10.29
C LYS A 20 -16.66 0.38 11.14
N GLY A 21 -16.57 1.54 10.48
CA GLY A 21 -16.46 2.83 11.17
C GLY A 21 -17.61 3.11 12.14
N SER A 22 -18.79 2.52 11.94
CA SER A 22 -19.92 2.61 12.88
C SER A 22 -19.63 1.98 14.24
N ASP A 23 -18.89 0.87 14.25
CA ASP A 23 -18.66 0.07 15.46
C ASP A 23 -17.57 0.74 16.32
N ILE A 24 -16.51 1.22 15.65
CA ILE A 24 -15.48 2.06 16.26
C ILE A 24 -16.10 3.33 16.83
N LYS A 25 -16.95 4.01 16.05
CA LYS A 25 -17.60 5.26 16.49
C LYS A 25 -18.52 5.02 17.69
N ASN A 26 -19.32 3.96 17.70
CA ASN A 26 -20.23 3.68 18.82
C ASN A 26 -19.50 3.29 20.11
N ILE A 27 -18.47 2.45 20.03
CA ILE A 27 -17.72 1.98 21.21
C ILE A 27 -16.82 3.09 21.73
N ALA A 28 -16.08 3.74 20.84
CA ALA A 28 -15.10 4.76 21.23
C ALA A 28 -15.76 6.08 21.63
N TYR A 29 -16.90 6.48 21.04
CA TYR A 29 -17.64 7.66 21.49
C TYR A 29 -18.27 7.44 22.87
N ARG A 30 -18.80 6.24 23.15
CA ARG A 30 -19.25 5.88 24.51
C ARG A 30 -18.10 5.93 25.50
N ALA A 31 -16.91 5.45 25.11
CA ALA A 31 -15.72 5.49 25.95
C ALA A 31 -15.16 6.91 26.18
N ALA A 32 -15.28 7.79 25.19
CA ALA A 32 -14.88 9.20 25.27
C ALA A 32 -15.82 10.03 26.15
N VAL A 33 -17.11 9.68 26.21
CA VAL A 33 -18.14 10.42 26.98
C VAL A 33 -18.34 9.86 28.39
N GLN A 34 -18.18 8.55 28.61
CA GLN A 34 -18.38 7.94 29.94
C GLN A 34 -17.16 8.08 30.85
N ARG A 35 -17.32 8.84 31.94
CA ARG A 35 -16.42 8.78 33.11
C ARG A 35 -16.38 7.35 33.66
N SER A 36 -15.21 6.91 34.12
CA SER A 36 -15.09 5.63 34.84
C SER A 36 -15.98 5.65 36.08
N LEU A 37 -16.64 4.52 36.36
CA LEU A 37 -17.52 4.34 37.54
C LEU A 37 -16.76 4.61 38.86
N PHE A 38 -15.43 4.48 38.84
CA PHE A 38 -14.56 4.68 40.00
C PHE A 38 -13.78 6.00 39.96
N GLY A 39 -14.13 6.93 39.06
CA GLY A 39 -13.42 8.21 38.92
C GLY A 39 -11.97 8.09 38.39
N ARG A 40 -11.57 6.90 37.94
CA ARG A 40 -10.25 6.63 37.34
C ARG A 40 -10.18 7.14 35.90
N GLY A 41 -9.00 7.60 35.48
CA GLY A 41 -8.73 7.92 34.07
C GLY A 41 -8.85 6.66 33.20
N LYS A 42 -9.08 6.84 31.90
CA LYS A 42 -9.15 5.74 30.91
C LYS A 42 -8.07 5.89 29.86
N ILE A 43 -7.50 4.78 29.42
CA ILE A 43 -6.63 4.70 28.23
C ILE A 43 -7.35 3.85 27.19
N ILE A 44 -7.43 4.35 25.96
CA ILE A 44 -7.96 3.59 24.82
C ILE A 44 -6.76 2.98 24.09
N LEU A 45 -6.69 1.66 24.01
CA LEU A 45 -5.68 0.92 23.26
C LEU A 45 -6.31 0.38 21.98
N LEU A 46 -5.81 0.84 20.84
CA LEU A 46 -6.16 0.35 19.51
C LEU A 46 -5.00 -0.52 18.99
N ASP A 47 -5.19 -1.83 18.98
CA ASP A 47 -4.15 -2.77 18.54
C ASP A 47 -4.23 -3.01 17.02
N GLU A 48 -3.09 -3.22 16.36
CA GLU A 48 -2.98 -3.62 14.93
C GLU A 48 -3.68 -2.67 13.94
N VAL A 49 -3.48 -1.36 14.07
CA VAL A 49 -4.17 -0.36 13.21
C VAL A 49 -3.75 -0.42 11.75
N ASP A 50 -2.58 -0.99 11.43
CA ASP A 50 -2.12 -1.25 10.07
C ASP A 50 -2.92 -2.35 9.35
N GLY A 51 -3.66 -3.18 10.11
CA GLY A 51 -4.57 -4.20 9.57
C GLY A 51 -5.86 -3.65 8.96
N ILE A 52 -6.17 -2.36 9.15
CA ILE A 52 -7.36 -1.72 8.58
C ILE A 52 -7.21 -1.56 7.06
N SER A 53 -8.12 -2.15 6.30
CA SER A 53 -8.14 -2.05 4.84
C SER A 53 -9.02 -0.89 4.37
N PRO A 54 -8.51 0.04 3.54
CA PRO A 54 -9.31 1.15 2.99
C PRO A 54 -10.51 0.70 2.14
N VAL A 55 -10.47 -0.52 1.59
CA VAL A 55 -11.49 -1.05 0.66
C VAL A 55 -12.55 -1.85 1.40
N ALA A 56 -12.16 -2.65 2.39
CA ALA A 56 -13.10 -3.47 3.16
C ALA A 56 -13.72 -2.68 4.33
N ASP A 57 -12.97 -1.71 4.89
CA ASP A 57 -13.30 -1.05 6.15
C ASP A 57 -13.59 0.45 5.94
N SER A 58 -14.45 0.74 4.96
CA SER A 58 -14.81 2.10 4.57
C SER A 58 -15.24 2.94 5.78
N GLY A 59 -14.46 3.98 6.09
CA GLY A 59 -14.71 4.93 7.17
C GLY A 59 -14.17 4.54 8.56
N ALA A 60 -13.46 3.42 8.72
CA ALA A 60 -12.82 3.04 9.98
C ALA A 60 -11.67 4.01 10.36
N LEU A 61 -10.80 4.32 9.41
CA LEU A 61 -9.69 5.27 9.61
C LEU A 61 -10.18 6.67 9.96
N ASP A 62 -11.22 7.15 9.27
CA ASP A 62 -11.83 8.45 9.53
C ASP A 62 -12.48 8.49 10.93
N ALA A 63 -13.11 7.40 11.37
CA ALA A 63 -13.66 7.29 12.72
C ALA A 63 -12.56 7.34 13.80
N ILE A 64 -11.41 6.71 13.57
CA ILE A 64 -10.25 6.80 14.49
C ILE A 64 -9.71 8.23 14.52
N LEU A 65 -9.60 8.91 13.38
CA LEU A 65 -9.17 10.31 13.33
C LEU A 65 -10.14 11.25 14.06
N GLU A 66 -11.45 11.04 13.91
CA GLU A 66 -12.47 11.76 14.67
C GLU A 66 -12.33 11.49 16.16
N LEU A 67 -12.13 10.23 16.56
CA LEU A 67 -11.93 9.83 17.96
C LEU A 67 -10.74 10.55 18.58
N VAL A 68 -9.57 10.51 17.92
CA VAL A 68 -8.34 11.14 18.42
C VAL A 68 -8.51 12.64 18.62
N LYS A 69 -9.32 13.30 17.77
CA LYS A 69 -9.62 14.73 17.88
C LYS A 69 -10.67 15.06 18.96
N ALA A 70 -11.64 14.16 19.20
CA ALA A 70 -12.78 14.41 20.08
C ALA A 70 -12.56 13.94 21.53
N THR A 71 -11.72 12.92 21.73
CA THR A 71 -11.51 12.30 23.04
C THR A 71 -10.67 13.16 23.99
N ARG A 72 -11.00 13.10 25.28
CA ARG A 72 -10.17 13.66 26.37
C ARG A 72 -9.30 12.60 27.05
N ASN A 73 -9.51 11.33 26.71
CA ASN A 73 -8.78 10.20 27.24
C ASN A 73 -7.58 9.88 26.33
N PRO A 74 -6.39 9.54 26.87
CA PRO A 74 -5.25 9.11 26.06
C PRO A 74 -5.59 7.93 25.15
N VAL A 75 -5.17 8.04 23.88
CA VAL A 75 -5.30 6.97 22.88
C VAL A 75 -3.90 6.46 22.53
N ILE A 76 -3.69 5.16 22.65
CA ILE A 76 -2.47 4.45 22.26
C ILE A 76 -2.84 3.55 21.08
N MET A 77 -2.02 3.60 20.03
CA MET A 77 -2.17 2.77 18.84
C MET A 77 -0.90 1.95 18.63
N THR A 78 -1.05 0.70 18.20
CA THR A 78 0.07 -0.15 17.77
C THR A 78 -0.04 -0.44 16.28
N ALA A 79 1.10 -0.52 15.60
CA ALA A 79 1.19 -0.92 14.20
C ALA A 79 2.50 -1.67 13.98
N ASN A 80 2.48 -2.73 13.17
CA ASN A 80 3.70 -3.42 12.76
C ASN A 80 4.39 -2.66 11.63
N ASP A 81 3.63 -2.15 10.65
CA ASP A 81 4.10 -1.23 9.62
C ASP A 81 3.44 0.17 9.77
N PRO A 82 4.04 1.09 10.54
CA PRO A 82 3.52 2.45 10.65
C PRO A 82 3.68 3.26 9.35
N TRP A 83 4.50 2.81 8.40
CA TRP A 83 4.74 3.53 7.15
C TRP A 83 3.73 3.20 6.06
N ALA A 84 2.89 2.20 6.30
CA ALA A 84 1.83 1.76 5.41
C ALA A 84 1.04 2.96 4.84
N PRO A 85 0.77 3.00 3.52
CA PRO A 85 0.15 4.15 2.87
C PRO A 85 -1.17 4.60 3.51
N GLN A 86 -1.97 3.63 3.98
CA GLN A 86 -3.26 3.87 4.63
C GLN A 86 -3.13 4.64 5.95
N LEU A 87 -2.01 4.51 6.67
CA LEU A 87 -1.79 5.19 7.95
C LEU A 87 -1.23 6.61 7.81
N ARG A 88 -1.03 7.11 6.58
CA ARG A 88 -0.52 8.47 6.36
C ARG A 88 -1.30 9.55 7.11
N PRO A 89 -2.65 9.58 7.10
CA PRO A 89 -3.41 10.58 7.85
C PRO A 89 -3.21 10.50 9.37
N LEU A 90 -3.06 9.30 9.93
CA LEU A 90 -2.84 9.11 11.36
C LEU A 90 -1.44 9.59 11.79
N ARG A 91 -0.41 9.34 10.97
CA ARG A 91 0.96 9.78 11.24
C ARG A 91 1.10 11.29 11.46
N GLU A 92 0.22 12.10 10.88
CA GLU A 92 0.26 13.55 11.02
C GLU A 92 -0.31 14.05 12.36
N VAL A 93 -1.03 13.21 13.10
CA VAL A 93 -1.72 13.59 14.35
C VAL A 93 -1.27 12.82 15.59
N VAL A 94 -0.31 11.90 15.46
CA VAL A 94 0.15 11.02 16.55
C VAL A 94 1.62 11.26 16.90
N LEU A 95 1.97 10.99 18.16
CA LEU A 95 3.36 10.86 18.57
C LEU A 95 3.86 9.45 18.26
N MET A 96 4.84 9.36 17.37
CA MET A 96 5.46 8.09 16.99
C MET A 96 6.49 7.64 18.03
N ILE A 97 6.31 6.44 18.59
CA ILE A 97 7.26 5.79 19.50
C ILE A 97 7.72 4.49 18.85
N GLU A 98 8.99 4.42 18.47
CA GLU A 98 9.57 3.25 17.82
C GLU A 98 9.96 2.18 18.85
N PHE A 99 9.46 0.95 18.66
CA PHE A 99 9.91 -0.23 19.40
C PHE A 99 10.96 -0.99 18.58
N LYS A 100 12.20 -1.00 19.06
CA LYS A 100 13.30 -1.72 18.40
C LYS A 100 13.28 -3.19 18.78
N LYS A 101 13.70 -4.03 17.83
CA LYS A 101 13.94 -5.46 18.05
C LYS A 101 14.88 -5.68 19.24
N LEU A 102 14.58 -6.68 20.06
CA LEU A 102 15.40 -6.99 21.23
C LEU A 102 16.76 -7.57 20.80
N SER A 103 17.80 -7.24 21.56
CA SER A 103 19.10 -7.88 21.38
C SER A 103 19.05 -9.34 21.83
N LYS A 104 19.87 -10.20 21.22
CA LYS A 104 20.00 -11.62 21.60
C LYS A 104 20.22 -11.76 23.11
N THR A 105 21.09 -10.92 23.69
CA THR A 105 21.42 -10.94 25.12
C THR A 105 20.22 -10.67 26.01
N HIS A 106 19.32 -9.75 25.63
CA HIS A 106 18.10 -9.49 26.40
C HIS A 106 17.13 -10.67 26.34
N ILE A 107 16.97 -11.29 25.16
CA ILE A 107 16.11 -12.47 25.00
C ILE A 107 16.63 -13.62 25.86
N ILE A 108 17.93 -13.93 25.78
CA ILE A 108 18.55 -15.00 26.56
C ILE A 108 18.30 -14.80 28.07
N LYS A 109 18.48 -13.58 28.60
CA LYS A 109 18.22 -13.27 30.01
C LYS A 109 16.77 -13.56 30.41
N VAL A 110 15.81 -13.25 29.56
CA VAL A 110 14.40 -13.54 29.82
C VAL A 110 14.15 -15.05 29.79
N LEU A 111 14.69 -15.76 28.80
CA LEU A 111 14.55 -17.23 28.71
C LEU A 111 15.22 -17.94 29.89
N GLU A 112 16.40 -17.49 30.32
CA GLU A 112 17.09 -17.99 31.52
C GLU A 112 16.22 -17.81 32.78
N ARG A 113 15.62 -16.62 32.95
CA ARG A 113 14.69 -16.36 34.06
C ARG A 113 13.48 -17.30 34.02
N ILE A 114 12.89 -17.51 32.84
CA ILE A 114 11.75 -18.43 32.66
C ILE A 114 12.18 -19.87 33.01
N CYS A 115 13.32 -20.35 32.50
CA CYS A 115 13.82 -21.69 32.84
C CYS A 115 14.00 -21.89 34.35
N VAL A 116 14.51 -20.88 35.07
CA VAL A 116 14.64 -20.94 36.53
C VAL A 116 13.28 -20.96 37.24
N SER A 117 12.36 -20.08 36.84
CA SER A 117 11.02 -20.00 37.42
C SER A 117 10.21 -21.29 37.20
N GLU A 118 10.33 -21.89 36.03
CA GLU A 118 9.64 -23.13 35.64
C GLU A 118 10.41 -24.41 36.03
N LYS A 119 11.56 -24.27 36.70
CA LYS A 119 12.45 -25.38 37.13
C LYS A 119 12.90 -26.29 35.97
N LEU A 120 13.11 -25.71 34.79
CA LEU A 120 13.57 -26.40 33.58
C LEU A 120 15.10 -26.47 33.52
N LYS A 121 15.64 -27.63 33.11
CA LYS A 121 17.06 -27.77 32.77
C LYS A 121 17.29 -27.29 31.34
N CYS A 122 17.91 -26.12 31.20
CA CYS A 122 18.16 -25.49 29.90
C CYS A 122 19.66 -25.28 29.66
N ASP A 123 20.17 -25.76 28.52
CA ASP A 123 21.52 -25.46 28.08
C ASP A 123 21.61 -24.03 27.55
N ARG A 124 22.62 -23.27 27.95
CA ARG A 124 22.82 -21.90 27.47
C ARG A 124 23.03 -21.83 25.95
N ALA A 125 23.67 -22.85 25.36
CA ALA A 125 23.81 -22.96 23.91
C ALA A 125 22.46 -23.13 23.20
N ALA A 126 21.52 -23.85 23.82
CA ALA A 126 20.17 -24.02 23.31
C ALA A 126 19.39 -22.69 23.35
N LEU A 127 19.47 -21.94 24.45
CA LEU A 127 18.86 -20.61 24.58
C LEU A 127 19.45 -19.59 23.59
N ASN A 128 20.76 -19.62 23.38
CA ASN A 128 21.42 -18.80 22.34
C ASN A 128 20.84 -19.08 20.96
N TYR A 129 20.65 -20.35 20.61
CA TYR A 129 20.09 -20.74 19.32
C TYR A 129 18.63 -20.30 19.15
N ILE A 130 17.81 -20.43 20.20
CA ILE A 130 16.42 -19.94 20.20
C ILE A 130 16.39 -18.40 20.04
N ALA A 131 17.22 -17.68 20.78
CA ALA A 131 17.29 -16.21 20.70
C ALA A 131 17.82 -15.71 19.35
N GLU A 132 18.73 -16.45 18.72
CA GLU A 132 19.17 -16.15 17.35
C GLU A 132 18.07 -16.42 16.33
N ARG A 133 17.32 -17.50 16.52
CA ARG A 133 16.20 -17.87 15.64
C ARG A 133 15.04 -16.89 15.70
N SER A 134 14.80 -16.26 16.85
CA SER A 134 13.64 -15.39 17.04
C SER A 134 13.83 -13.98 16.49
N GLU A 135 15.02 -13.61 16.00
CA GLU A 135 15.32 -12.32 15.35
C GLU A 135 14.81 -11.07 16.11
N GLY A 136 14.86 -11.13 17.45
CA GLY A 136 14.44 -10.01 18.28
C GLY A 136 12.97 -10.07 18.75
N ASP A 137 12.20 -11.07 18.33
CA ASP A 137 10.85 -11.35 18.85
C ASP A 137 10.94 -12.24 20.10
N LEU A 138 10.48 -11.70 21.23
CA LEU A 138 10.46 -12.43 22.49
C LEU A 138 9.30 -13.43 22.58
N ARG A 139 8.13 -13.12 22.00
CA ARG A 139 6.96 -14.01 22.04
C ARG A 139 7.26 -15.29 21.28
N SER A 140 7.85 -15.16 20.10
CA SER A 140 8.32 -16.31 19.31
C SER A 140 9.38 -17.13 20.05
N ALA A 141 10.32 -16.48 20.74
CA ALA A 141 11.35 -17.18 21.53
C ALA A 141 10.76 -17.97 22.71
N ILE A 142 9.80 -17.38 23.43
CA ILE A 142 9.11 -18.04 24.55
C ILE A 142 8.31 -19.23 24.05
N ASN A 143 7.57 -19.09 22.95
CA ASN A 143 6.78 -20.17 22.38
C ASN A 143 7.67 -21.33 21.89
N ASP A 144 8.80 -21.02 21.24
CA ASP A 144 9.76 -22.05 20.83
C ASP A 144 10.36 -22.77 22.06
N LEU A 145 10.69 -22.04 23.13
CA LEU A 145 11.15 -22.64 24.40
C LEU A 145 10.07 -23.55 25.02
N GLN A 146 8.83 -23.08 25.12
CA GLN A 146 7.70 -23.82 25.68
C GLN A 146 7.45 -25.11 24.90
N ALA A 147 7.42 -25.04 23.57
CA ALA A 147 7.17 -26.21 22.72
C ALA A 147 8.19 -27.34 22.93
N ILE A 148 9.45 -26.99 23.23
CA ILE A 148 10.50 -27.96 23.52
C ILE A 148 10.40 -28.47 24.95
N ALA A 149 10.16 -27.56 25.91
CA ALA A 149 10.08 -27.87 27.32
C ALA A 149 8.89 -28.79 27.65
N GLU A 150 7.71 -28.54 27.07
CA GLU A 150 6.52 -29.38 27.27
C GLU A 150 6.71 -30.80 26.72
N GLY A 151 7.46 -30.96 25.63
CA GLY A 151 7.68 -32.26 25.00
C GLY A 151 8.66 -33.17 25.75
N TYR A 152 9.70 -32.59 26.38
CA TYR A 152 10.85 -33.37 26.86
C TYR A 152 11.31 -33.05 28.29
N GLY A 153 10.82 -31.98 28.92
CA GLY A 153 11.17 -31.58 30.29
C GLY A 153 12.58 -31.01 30.48
N TYR A 154 13.38 -30.93 29.41
CA TYR A 154 14.69 -30.29 29.36
C TYR A 154 14.93 -29.70 27.97
N VAL A 155 15.86 -28.74 27.87
CA VAL A 155 16.13 -28.00 26.63
C VAL A 155 17.63 -28.09 26.32
N SER A 156 18.01 -28.98 25.41
CA SER A 156 19.38 -29.15 24.93
C SER A 156 19.54 -28.67 23.48
N LEU A 157 20.76 -28.32 23.06
CA LEU A 157 21.01 -27.78 21.72
C LEU A 157 20.58 -28.75 20.61
N GLU A 158 20.82 -30.05 20.80
CA GLU A 158 20.46 -31.10 19.84
C GLU A 158 18.94 -31.20 19.68
N LEU A 159 18.22 -31.16 20.80
CA LEU A 159 16.77 -31.22 20.83
C LEU A 159 16.17 -29.99 20.14
N VAL A 160 16.70 -28.81 20.44
CA VAL A 160 16.31 -27.56 19.78
C VAL A 160 16.49 -27.68 18.27
N LYS A 161 17.65 -28.15 17.77
CA LYS A 161 17.89 -28.29 16.33
C LYS A 161 16.98 -29.33 15.66
N THR A 162 16.57 -30.35 16.39
CA THR A 162 15.74 -31.44 15.88
C THR A 162 14.26 -31.04 15.80
N VAL A 163 13.74 -30.44 16.87
CA VAL A 163 12.34 -30.04 17.02
C VAL A 163 12.08 -28.75 16.25
N LEU A 164 12.96 -27.77 16.39
CA LEU A 164 12.90 -26.53 15.64
C LEU A 164 13.55 -26.73 14.26
N ARG A 165 12.89 -27.53 13.39
CA ARG A 165 13.18 -27.53 11.95
C ARG A 165 13.25 -26.08 11.44
N PRO A 166 14.07 -25.77 10.43
CA PRO A 166 14.07 -24.43 9.83
C PRO A 166 12.63 -24.11 9.43
N ARG A 167 12.01 -23.09 10.04
CA ARG A 167 10.78 -22.52 9.48
C ARG A 167 11.20 -21.91 8.14
N ASP A 168 10.43 -22.15 7.08
CA ASP A 168 10.57 -21.36 5.87
C ASP A 168 10.36 -19.90 6.28
N ARG A 169 11.42 -19.11 6.15
CA ARG A 169 11.39 -17.69 6.47
C ARG A 169 11.10 -16.96 5.18
N GLU A 170 10.14 -16.06 5.23
CA GLU A 170 10.02 -15.00 4.25
C GLU A 170 11.27 -14.13 4.33
N ARG A 171 12.03 -14.09 3.24
CA ARG A 171 13.25 -13.31 3.08
C ARG A 171 12.91 -12.00 2.41
N ASN A 172 13.56 -10.95 2.90
CA ASN A 172 13.53 -9.64 2.28
C ASN A 172 14.00 -9.75 0.81
N PRO A 173 13.45 -8.95 -0.11
CA PRO A 173 13.82 -8.91 -1.53
C PRO A 173 15.33 -8.87 -1.81
N PHE A 174 16.07 -8.09 -1.02
CA PHE A 174 17.52 -7.93 -1.17
C PHE A 174 18.27 -9.23 -0.86
N ASP A 175 17.83 -9.96 0.17
CA ASP A 175 18.40 -11.24 0.53
C ASP A 175 17.98 -12.30 -0.48
N THR A 176 16.71 -12.34 -0.89
CA THR A 176 16.24 -13.24 -1.96
C THR A 176 17.12 -13.15 -3.20
N LEU A 177 17.35 -11.94 -3.73
CA LEU A 177 18.22 -11.73 -4.88
C LEU A 177 19.66 -12.18 -4.61
N ARG A 178 20.20 -11.90 -3.41
CA ARG A 178 21.53 -12.34 -3.02
C ARG A 178 21.67 -13.85 -3.08
N TYR A 179 20.75 -14.59 -2.46
CA TYR A 179 20.78 -16.05 -2.45
C TYR A 179 20.52 -16.64 -3.83
N LEU A 180 19.59 -16.05 -4.58
CA LEU A 180 19.29 -16.45 -5.94
C LEU A 180 20.55 -16.34 -6.83
N PHE A 181 21.18 -15.17 -6.89
CA PHE A 181 22.34 -14.95 -7.76
C PHE A 181 23.61 -15.66 -7.29
N MET A 182 23.68 -16.07 -6.02
CA MET A 182 24.75 -16.90 -5.48
C MET A 182 24.53 -18.42 -5.67
N SER A 183 23.36 -18.82 -6.18
CA SER A 183 22.99 -20.23 -6.32
C SER A 183 23.88 -20.94 -7.33
N LYS A 184 24.38 -22.12 -6.96
CA LYS A 184 25.18 -22.98 -7.84
C LYS A 184 24.34 -24.02 -8.58
N TYR A 185 23.19 -24.37 -8.00
CA TYR A 185 22.31 -25.43 -8.48
C TYR A 185 20.88 -24.91 -8.65
N THR A 186 20.12 -25.57 -9.53
CA THR A 186 18.72 -25.25 -9.82
C THR A 186 17.86 -25.22 -8.57
N TRP A 187 17.99 -26.23 -7.70
CA TRP A 187 17.19 -26.33 -6.47
C TRP A 187 17.45 -25.18 -5.48
N GLN A 188 18.68 -24.67 -5.41
CA GLN A 188 19.02 -23.52 -4.55
C GLN A 188 18.34 -22.25 -5.04
N ALA A 189 18.37 -22.04 -6.36
CA ALA A 189 17.72 -20.90 -7.00
C ALA A 189 16.19 -20.97 -6.81
N LYS A 190 15.59 -22.14 -6.99
CA LYS A 190 14.15 -22.34 -6.73
C LYS A 190 13.80 -22.08 -5.26
N GLN A 191 14.60 -22.62 -4.33
CA GLN A 191 14.36 -22.42 -2.91
C GLN A 191 14.46 -20.94 -2.51
N ALA A 192 15.41 -20.20 -3.09
CA ALA A 192 15.52 -18.76 -2.83
C ALA A 192 14.25 -18.02 -3.24
N LEU A 193 13.65 -18.37 -4.38
CA LEU A 193 12.39 -17.77 -4.82
C LEU A 193 11.17 -18.24 -4.00
N MET A 194 11.14 -19.48 -3.53
CA MET A 194 10.03 -19.97 -2.70
C MET A 194 9.98 -19.33 -1.31
N GLN A 195 11.11 -18.81 -0.83
CA GLN A 195 11.24 -18.18 0.47
C GLN A 195 11.13 -16.66 0.41
N THR A 196 10.68 -16.07 -0.69
CA THR A 196 10.55 -14.60 -0.80
C THR A 196 9.20 -14.11 -0.30
N ASP A 197 9.17 -12.91 0.26
CA ASP A 197 7.94 -12.15 0.59
C ASP A 197 7.30 -11.43 -0.61
N LEU A 198 7.96 -11.47 -1.77
CA LEU A 198 7.54 -10.78 -2.99
C LEU A 198 6.44 -11.56 -3.71
N SER A 199 5.48 -10.82 -4.27
CA SER A 199 4.62 -11.37 -5.31
C SER A 199 5.42 -11.65 -6.59
N TYR A 200 4.89 -12.53 -7.46
CA TYR A 200 5.55 -12.89 -8.72
C TYR A 200 5.78 -11.68 -9.64
N ASP A 201 4.84 -10.73 -9.64
CA ASP A 201 4.93 -9.49 -10.42
C ASP A 201 6.06 -8.60 -9.89
N GLU A 202 6.17 -8.45 -8.57
CA GLU A 202 7.26 -7.68 -7.97
C GLU A 202 8.61 -8.34 -8.20
N LEU A 203 8.68 -9.67 -8.09
CA LEU A 203 9.91 -10.43 -8.30
C LEU A 203 10.51 -10.18 -9.69
N ILE A 204 9.68 -10.14 -10.74
CA ILE A 204 10.14 -9.78 -12.09
C ILE A 204 10.74 -8.38 -12.12
N GLU A 205 10.12 -7.39 -11.47
CA GLU A 205 10.63 -6.02 -11.45
C GLU A 205 11.96 -5.92 -10.69
N TRP A 206 12.08 -6.64 -9.58
CA TRP A 206 13.31 -6.77 -8.81
C TRP A 206 14.43 -7.42 -9.60
N LEU A 207 14.15 -8.48 -10.35
CA LEU A 207 15.11 -9.12 -11.24
C LEU A 207 15.52 -8.19 -12.38
N ASN A 208 14.55 -7.58 -13.06
CA ASN A 208 14.78 -6.71 -14.20
C ASN A 208 15.70 -5.52 -13.87
N GLU A 209 15.51 -4.90 -12.70
CA GLU A 209 16.34 -3.78 -12.21
C GLU A 209 17.77 -4.22 -11.86
N ASN A 210 17.95 -5.46 -11.38
CA ASN A 210 19.21 -5.90 -10.76
C ASN A 210 20.05 -6.86 -11.61
N ILE A 211 19.48 -7.49 -12.64
CA ILE A 211 20.21 -8.33 -13.59
C ILE A 211 21.43 -7.59 -14.19
N PRO A 212 21.33 -6.34 -14.69
CA PRO A 212 22.47 -5.62 -15.25
C PRO A 212 23.54 -5.26 -14.23
N ASN A 213 23.17 -5.16 -12.96
CA ASN A 213 24.13 -4.89 -11.90
C ASN A 213 24.95 -6.14 -11.58
N GLN A 214 24.33 -7.33 -11.71
CA GLN A 214 24.94 -8.61 -11.34
C GLN A 214 25.68 -9.28 -12.50
N ILE A 215 25.16 -9.17 -13.73
CA ILE A 215 25.67 -9.79 -14.95
C ILE A 215 26.28 -8.69 -15.81
N THR A 216 27.56 -8.81 -16.13
CA THR A 216 28.31 -7.82 -16.90
C THR A 216 28.70 -8.28 -18.28
N ASP A 217 28.87 -9.59 -18.48
CA ASP A 217 29.08 -10.13 -19.82
C ASP A 217 27.81 -9.95 -20.67
N ILE A 218 27.99 -9.44 -21.88
CA ILE A 218 26.88 -9.04 -22.76
C ILE A 218 26.09 -10.28 -23.21
N GLU A 219 26.78 -11.39 -23.47
CA GLU A 219 26.13 -12.62 -23.93
C GLU A 219 25.31 -13.27 -22.80
N ASP A 220 25.89 -13.35 -21.59
CA ASP A 220 25.17 -13.84 -20.41
C ASP A 220 24.00 -12.93 -20.03
N LEU A 221 24.16 -11.61 -20.18
CA LEU A 221 23.11 -10.63 -19.93
C LEU A 221 21.92 -10.83 -20.89
N TRP A 222 22.21 -11.04 -22.17
CA TRP A 222 21.18 -11.38 -23.17
C TRP A 222 20.44 -12.67 -22.80
N ARG A 223 21.15 -13.76 -22.46
CA ARG A 223 20.51 -15.03 -22.07
C ARG A 223 19.64 -14.89 -20.83
N ALA A 224 20.09 -14.11 -19.84
CA ALA A 224 19.33 -13.83 -18.63
C ALA A 224 18.02 -13.08 -18.95
N TYR A 225 18.08 -12.07 -19.82
CA TYR A 225 16.89 -11.34 -20.24
C TYR A 225 15.96 -12.13 -21.15
N GLU A 226 16.49 -13.01 -22.01
CA GLU A 226 15.69 -13.97 -22.78
C GLU A 226 14.88 -14.88 -21.83
N ALA A 227 15.51 -15.40 -20.78
CA ALA A 227 14.83 -16.23 -19.77
C ALA A 227 13.76 -15.43 -19.01
N LEU A 228 14.09 -14.22 -18.54
CA LEU A 228 13.14 -13.36 -17.83
C LEU A 228 11.96 -12.94 -18.72
N SER A 229 12.22 -12.61 -19.99
CA SER A 229 11.18 -12.25 -20.96
C SER A 229 10.22 -13.40 -21.22
N ARG A 230 10.73 -14.64 -21.33
CA ARG A 230 9.87 -15.82 -21.45
C ARG A 230 9.02 -16.00 -20.19
N ALA A 231 9.58 -15.80 -19.00
CA ALA A 231 8.82 -15.86 -17.75
C ALA A 231 7.64 -14.85 -17.75
N ASP A 232 7.87 -13.61 -18.17
CA ASP A 232 6.83 -12.58 -18.30
C ASP A 232 5.70 -13.00 -19.26
N VAL A 233 6.05 -13.63 -20.40
CA VAL A 233 5.05 -14.21 -21.32
C VAL A 233 4.20 -15.29 -20.65
N TYR A 234 4.80 -16.17 -19.84
CA TYR A 234 4.06 -17.17 -19.07
C TYR A 234 3.15 -16.53 -18.02
N LEU A 235 3.62 -15.53 -17.28
CA LEU A 235 2.77 -14.77 -16.34
C LEU A 235 1.59 -14.11 -17.05
N GLY A 236 1.83 -13.47 -18.20
CA GLY A 236 0.76 -12.90 -19.03
C GLY A 236 -0.26 -13.93 -19.53
N ARG A 237 0.16 -15.18 -19.79
CA ARG A 237 -0.75 -16.29 -20.13
C ARG A 237 -1.53 -16.79 -18.92
N ILE A 238 -0.91 -16.87 -17.74
CA ILE A 238 -1.57 -17.24 -16.48
C ILE A 238 -2.72 -16.28 -16.20
N VAL A 239 -2.46 -14.97 -16.26
CA VAL A 239 -3.48 -13.94 -16.00
C VAL A 239 -4.65 -14.03 -16.99
N LYS A 240 -4.38 -14.37 -18.26
CA LYS A 240 -5.43 -14.48 -19.30
C LYS A 240 -6.23 -15.78 -19.23
N SER A 241 -5.59 -16.90 -18.91
CA SER A 241 -6.20 -18.24 -18.97
C SER A 241 -6.69 -18.76 -17.61
N GLY A 242 -6.17 -18.22 -16.50
CA GLY A 242 -6.38 -18.75 -15.15
C GLY A 242 -5.64 -20.05 -14.87
N SER A 243 -4.82 -20.55 -15.79
CA SER A 243 -4.09 -21.81 -15.65
C SER A 243 -2.81 -21.64 -14.83
N TRP A 244 -2.91 -21.84 -13.51
CA TRP A 244 -1.79 -21.67 -12.56
C TRP A 244 -0.68 -22.72 -12.69
N ASP A 245 -0.90 -23.82 -13.40
CA ASP A 245 0.14 -24.85 -13.68
C ASP A 245 1.36 -24.26 -14.40
N LEU A 246 1.15 -23.19 -15.17
CA LEU A 246 2.22 -22.48 -15.89
C LEU A 246 3.18 -21.74 -14.95
N LEU A 247 2.79 -21.53 -13.69
CA LEU A 247 3.59 -20.78 -12.72
C LEU A 247 4.92 -21.49 -12.43
N ALA A 248 4.92 -22.83 -12.35
CA ALA A 248 6.15 -23.59 -12.16
C ALA A 248 7.19 -23.29 -13.26
N TYR A 249 6.74 -23.17 -14.51
CA TYR A 249 7.61 -22.83 -15.64
C TYR A 249 8.09 -21.38 -15.58
N ALA A 250 7.21 -20.45 -15.20
CA ALA A 250 7.59 -19.05 -15.02
C ALA A 250 8.68 -18.90 -13.93
N MET A 251 8.51 -19.58 -12.80
CA MET A 251 9.46 -19.58 -11.68
C MET A 251 10.81 -20.18 -12.08
N ASP A 252 10.80 -21.26 -12.85
CA ASP A 252 12.01 -21.91 -13.36
C ASP A 252 12.78 -21.00 -14.32
N LEU A 253 12.07 -20.25 -15.17
CA LEU A 253 12.66 -19.30 -16.10
C LEU A 253 13.22 -18.06 -15.40
N MET A 254 12.45 -17.46 -14.48
CA MET A 254 12.87 -16.22 -13.80
C MET A 254 13.96 -16.45 -12.75
N GLY A 255 14.03 -17.62 -12.12
CA GLY A 255 15.05 -17.94 -11.12
C GLY A 255 16.23 -18.69 -11.72
N PRO A 256 16.18 -20.04 -11.77
CA PRO A 256 17.23 -20.87 -12.36
C PRO A 256 17.64 -20.45 -13.77
N GLY A 257 16.69 -20.10 -14.65
CA GLY A 257 16.97 -19.69 -16.02
C GLY A 257 17.81 -18.41 -16.12
N VAL A 258 17.59 -17.45 -15.22
CA VAL A 258 18.37 -16.20 -15.15
C VAL A 258 19.77 -16.44 -14.53
N VAL A 259 19.86 -17.27 -13.50
CA VAL A 259 21.14 -17.46 -12.77
C VAL A 259 22.08 -18.41 -13.51
N LEU A 260 21.55 -19.52 -14.01
CA LEU A 260 22.34 -20.60 -14.62
C LEU A 260 22.59 -20.39 -16.12
N SER A 261 22.03 -19.33 -16.72
CA SER A 261 22.36 -18.93 -18.08
C SER A 261 23.76 -18.32 -18.21
N ARG A 262 24.38 -17.96 -17.08
CA ARG A 262 25.75 -17.42 -17.00
C ARG A 262 26.79 -18.48 -17.34
N LYS A 263 27.66 -18.18 -18.29
CA LYS A 263 28.81 -19.03 -18.66
C LYS A 263 30.14 -18.32 -18.43
N ASN A 264 30.19 -17.03 -18.72
CA ASN A 264 31.41 -16.22 -18.77
C ASN A 264 31.60 -15.40 -17.49
N ASP A 265 30.51 -14.89 -16.91
CA ASP A 265 30.58 -14.10 -15.69
C ASP A 265 31.00 -14.93 -14.45
N PRO A 266 31.78 -14.35 -13.51
CA PRO A 266 32.12 -15.01 -12.27
C PRO A 266 30.86 -15.31 -11.45
N ARG A 267 30.81 -16.52 -10.87
CA ARG A 267 29.65 -16.96 -10.08
C ARG A 267 29.39 -16.10 -8.84
N PHE A 268 30.43 -15.45 -8.32
CA PHE A 268 30.32 -14.55 -7.19
C PHE A 268 30.84 -13.18 -7.58
N ARG A 269 29.97 -12.19 -7.41
CA ARG A 269 30.31 -10.77 -7.46
C ARG A 269 29.44 -10.05 -6.46
N TRP A 270 30.07 -9.32 -5.55
CA TRP A 270 29.32 -8.47 -4.63
C TRP A 270 28.78 -7.26 -5.37
N VAL A 271 27.47 -7.04 -5.27
CA VAL A 271 26.77 -5.90 -5.86
C VAL A 271 25.78 -5.34 -4.86
N LYS A 272 25.55 -4.04 -4.95
CA LYS A 272 24.50 -3.38 -4.17
C LYS A 272 23.20 -3.41 -4.98
N TYR A 273 22.28 -4.28 -4.59
CA TYR A 273 20.95 -4.33 -5.19
C TYR A 273 20.16 -3.04 -4.92
N ARG A 274 19.28 -2.70 -5.85
CA ARG A 274 18.46 -1.49 -5.83
C ARG A 274 16.99 -1.85 -5.91
N PHE A 275 16.17 -1.00 -5.31
CA PHE A 275 14.72 -1.08 -5.45
C PHE A 275 14.30 -0.74 -6.90
N PRO A 276 13.31 -1.45 -7.47
CA PRO A 276 12.85 -1.23 -8.84
C PRO A 276 12.39 0.21 -9.10
N GLN A 277 13.03 0.87 -10.07
CA GLN A 277 12.67 2.24 -10.42
C GLN A 277 11.30 2.32 -11.08
N LYS A 278 10.87 1.27 -11.79
CA LYS A 278 9.55 1.22 -12.42
C LYS A 278 8.42 1.35 -11.39
N ILE A 279 8.48 0.63 -10.27
CA ILE A 279 7.48 0.71 -9.19
C ILE A 279 7.42 2.15 -8.65
N LEU A 280 8.59 2.75 -8.43
CA LEU A 280 8.71 4.11 -7.92
C LEU A 280 8.16 5.15 -8.92
N MET A 281 8.43 4.98 -10.22
CA MET A 281 7.88 5.82 -11.29
C MET A 281 6.37 5.64 -11.43
N LEU A 282 5.85 4.42 -11.34
CA LEU A 282 4.41 4.15 -11.40
C LEU A 282 3.69 4.85 -10.24
N SER A 283 4.24 4.80 -9.03
CA SER A 283 3.71 5.51 -7.88
C SER A 283 3.74 7.03 -8.08
N LYS A 284 4.91 7.60 -8.44
CA LYS A 284 5.09 9.04 -8.68
C LYS A 284 4.17 9.60 -9.77
N THR A 285 3.92 8.82 -10.82
CA THR A 285 3.10 9.26 -11.95
C THR A 285 1.63 8.89 -11.82
N LYS A 286 1.19 8.24 -10.71
CA LYS A 286 -0.19 7.76 -10.55
C LYS A 286 -1.22 8.88 -10.72
N GLU A 287 -1.09 9.96 -9.95
CA GLU A 287 -2.01 11.11 -9.98
C GLU A 287 -2.05 11.76 -11.39
N VAL A 288 -0.87 11.96 -11.98
CA VAL A 288 -0.74 12.52 -13.34
C VAL A 288 -1.41 11.61 -14.38
N ARG A 289 -1.26 10.29 -14.24
CA ARG A 289 -1.88 9.30 -15.13
C ARG A 289 -3.40 9.28 -14.96
N GLU A 290 -3.90 9.38 -13.73
CA GLU A 290 -5.34 9.45 -13.44
C GLU A 290 -5.98 10.69 -14.08
N ILE A 291 -5.39 11.88 -13.91
CA ILE A 291 -5.88 13.11 -14.54
C ILE A 291 -5.84 13.00 -16.07
N ARG A 292 -4.74 12.48 -16.62
CA ARG A 292 -4.61 12.27 -18.08
C ARG A 292 -5.69 11.33 -18.62
N ASP A 293 -5.95 10.26 -17.88
CA ASP A 293 -6.91 9.23 -18.25
C ASP A 293 -8.37 9.71 -18.10
N GLU A 294 -8.65 10.56 -17.11
CA GLU A 294 -9.92 11.29 -16.97
C GLU A 294 -10.17 12.15 -18.21
N ILE A 295 -9.20 13.00 -18.59
CA ILE A 295 -9.29 13.86 -19.77
C ILE A 295 -9.50 13.02 -21.04
N ALA A 296 -8.73 11.96 -21.23
CA ALA A 296 -8.86 11.08 -22.39
C ALA A 296 -10.24 10.40 -22.45
N THR A 297 -10.85 10.10 -21.30
CA THR A 297 -12.21 9.53 -21.22
C THR A 297 -13.26 10.56 -21.61
N ILE A 298 -13.14 11.80 -21.14
CA ILE A 298 -14.03 12.91 -21.52
C ILE A 298 -13.96 13.15 -23.02
N ILE A 299 -12.75 13.30 -23.56
CA ILE A 299 -12.52 13.50 -25.00
C ILE A 299 -13.10 12.34 -25.80
N GLY A 300 -12.84 11.10 -25.38
CA GLY A 300 -13.34 9.90 -26.05
C GLY A 300 -14.86 9.88 -26.17
N ARG A 301 -15.59 10.33 -25.13
CA ARG A 301 -17.06 10.44 -25.16
C ARG A 301 -17.55 11.52 -26.12
N HIS A 302 -16.90 12.67 -26.16
CA HIS A 302 -17.31 13.79 -27.03
C HIS A 302 -16.98 13.56 -28.50
N LEU A 303 -15.84 12.92 -28.80
CA LEU A 303 -15.39 12.67 -30.17
C LEU A 303 -15.73 11.27 -30.68
N LEU A 304 -16.36 10.42 -29.85
CA LEU A 304 -16.70 9.03 -30.18
C LEU A 304 -15.48 8.19 -30.60
N ILE A 305 -14.35 8.38 -29.92
CA ILE A 305 -13.09 7.66 -30.15
C ILE A 305 -12.64 6.88 -28.91
N SER A 306 -11.76 5.90 -29.11
CA SER A 306 -11.18 5.15 -28.00
C SER A 306 -10.33 6.03 -27.08
N LYS A 307 -10.28 5.69 -25.79
CA LYS A 307 -9.43 6.36 -24.79
C LYS A 307 -7.95 6.37 -25.21
N ALA A 308 -7.49 5.28 -25.82
CA ALA A 308 -6.13 5.17 -26.34
C ALA A 308 -5.86 6.22 -27.42
N ARG A 309 -6.77 6.35 -28.39
CA ARG A 309 -6.68 7.32 -29.49
C ARG A 309 -6.80 8.76 -29.00
N ALA A 310 -7.72 9.04 -28.08
CA ALA A 310 -7.85 10.35 -27.45
C ALA A 310 -6.56 10.78 -26.75
N ARG A 311 -5.88 9.85 -26.07
CA ARG A 311 -4.62 10.10 -25.36
C ARG A 311 -3.45 10.37 -26.30
N THR A 312 -3.34 9.63 -27.40
CA THR A 312 -2.18 9.73 -28.31
C THR A 312 -2.33 10.85 -29.33
N GLU A 313 -3.52 11.03 -29.90
CA GLU A 313 -3.74 11.95 -31.03
C GLU A 313 -4.32 13.30 -30.60
N VAL A 314 -5.28 13.32 -29.66
CA VAL A 314 -6.05 14.54 -29.36
C VAL A 314 -5.46 15.32 -28.19
N LEU A 315 -5.01 14.63 -27.14
CA LEU A 315 -4.49 15.26 -25.94
C LEU A 315 -3.27 16.18 -26.19
N PRO A 316 -2.28 15.82 -27.03
CA PRO A 316 -1.17 16.73 -27.34
C PRO A 316 -1.64 18.03 -28.03
N ILE A 317 -2.62 17.93 -28.93
CA ILE A 317 -3.20 19.08 -29.63
C ILE A 317 -3.92 20.00 -28.64
N LEU A 318 -4.70 19.42 -27.71
CA LEU A 318 -5.38 20.20 -26.68
C LEU A 318 -4.41 20.95 -25.78
N ARG A 319 -3.25 20.37 -25.44
CA ARG A 319 -2.21 21.10 -24.68
C ARG A 319 -1.76 22.36 -25.42
N VAL A 320 -1.47 22.26 -26.73
CA VAL A 320 -1.06 23.41 -27.55
C VAL A 320 -2.16 24.49 -27.58
N ILE A 321 -3.43 24.10 -27.71
CA ILE A 321 -4.56 25.04 -27.71
C ILE A 321 -4.66 25.76 -26.34
N PHE A 322 -4.51 25.02 -25.24
CA PHE A 322 -4.58 25.55 -23.87
C PHE A 322 -3.39 26.44 -23.52
N GLU A 323 -2.23 26.25 -24.16
CA GLU A 323 -1.07 27.11 -24.02
C GLU A 323 -1.16 28.38 -24.89
N THR A 324 -1.71 28.26 -26.10
CA THR A 324 -1.69 29.35 -27.09
C THR A 324 -2.83 30.35 -26.91
N ASN A 325 -4.05 29.89 -26.59
CA ASN A 325 -5.23 30.76 -26.51
C ASN A 325 -6.07 30.48 -25.24
N PRO A 326 -5.79 31.19 -24.12
CA PRO A 326 -6.49 30.99 -22.85
C PRO A 326 -8.00 31.22 -22.91
N GLN A 327 -8.48 32.14 -23.74
CA GLN A 327 -9.90 32.45 -23.87
C GLN A 327 -10.66 31.34 -24.60
N TYR A 328 -10.09 30.84 -25.69
CA TYR A 328 -10.67 29.70 -26.42
C TYR A 328 -10.57 28.41 -25.60
N ALA A 329 -9.46 28.22 -24.88
CA ALA A 329 -9.27 27.11 -23.95
C ALA A 329 -10.33 27.10 -22.84
N ALA A 330 -10.72 28.27 -22.30
CA ALA A 330 -11.78 28.35 -21.29
C ALA A 330 -13.15 27.92 -21.84
N ARG A 331 -13.47 28.27 -23.09
CA ARG A 331 -14.71 27.81 -23.75
C ARG A 331 -14.70 26.29 -23.96
N LEU A 332 -13.58 25.74 -24.42
CA LEU A 332 -13.39 24.30 -24.58
C LEU A 332 -13.45 23.56 -23.24
N ALA A 333 -12.78 24.07 -22.20
CA ALA A 333 -12.80 23.49 -20.87
C ALA A 333 -14.21 23.45 -20.30
N LEU A 334 -15.01 24.50 -20.53
CA LEU A 334 -16.41 24.53 -20.13
C LEU A 334 -17.27 23.53 -20.93
N GLY A 335 -17.09 23.47 -22.25
CA GLY A 335 -17.85 22.56 -23.12
C GLY A 335 -17.54 21.07 -22.90
N LEU A 336 -16.28 20.75 -22.59
CA LEU A 336 -15.83 19.40 -22.24
C LEU A 336 -16.08 19.07 -20.75
N GLY A 337 -16.49 20.04 -19.93
CA GLY A 337 -16.70 19.82 -18.50
C GLY A 337 -15.42 19.47 -17.73
N LEU A 338 -14.27 20.03 -18.11
CA LEU A 338 -12.98 19.71 -17.48
C LEU A 338 -12.91 20.22 -16.03
N SER A 339 -12.26 19.44 -15.17
CA SER A 339 -11.94 19.81 -13.79
C SER A 339 -10.81 20.84 -13.73
N ASN A 340 -10.70 21.57 -12.62
CA ASN A 340 -9.60 22.52 -12.41
C ASN A 340 -8.22 21.84 -12.46
N ASN A 341 -8.13 20.59 -11.98
CA ASN A 341 -6.90 19.80 -12.04
C ASN A 341 -6.56 19.40 -13.48
N ALA A 342 -7.56 19.05 -14.30
CA ALA A 342 -7.37 18.81 -15.72
C ALA A 342 -6.87 20.05 -16.48
N ILE A 343 -7.42 21.24 -16.17
CA ILE A 343 -6.96 22.51 -16.75
C ILE A 343 -5.50 22.80 -16.38
N LYS A 344 -5.14 22.62 -15.10
CA LYS A 344 -3.75 22.77 -14.62
C LYS A 344 -2.80 21.79 -15.30
N PHE A 345 -3.24 20.56 -15.54
CA PHE A 345 -2.45 19.55 -16.25
C PHE A 345 -2.25 19.87 -17.75
N LEU A 346 -3.25 20.50 -18.39
CA LEU A 346 -3.18 20.86 -19.81
C LEU A 346 -2.35 22.12 -20.07
N SER A 347 -2.41 23.11 -19.18
CA SER A 347 -1.61 24.33 -19.29
C SER A 347 -1.25 24.88 -17.90
N PRO A 348 -0.10 24.49 -17.33
CA PRO A 348 0.33 24.96 -16.02
C PRO A 348 0.53 26.48 -15.97
N LYS A 349 1.01 27.09 -17.06
CA LYS A 349 1.33 28.52 -17.14
C LYS A 349 0.08 29.40 -17.14
N ASN A 350 -0.95 29.02 -17.90
CA ASN A 350 -2.16 29.82 -18.09
C ASN A 350 -3.34 29.35 -17.23
N ALA A 351 -3.12 28.38 -16.32
CA ALA A 351 -4.19 27.73 -15.57
C ALA A 351 -5.08 28.73 -14.81
N SER A 352 -4.49 29.71 -14.12
CA SER A 352 -5.22 30.72 -13.35
C SER A 352 -6.15 31.57 -14.24
N VAL A 353 -5.62 32.01 -15.38
CA VAL A 353 -6.37 32.81 -16.37
C VAL A 353 -7.54 32.00 -16.93
N ILE A 354 -7.28 30.76 -17.34
CA ILE A 354 -8.30 29.87 -17.92
C ILE A 354 -9.40 29.59 -16.89
N ILE A 355 -9.05 29.28 -15.63
CA ILE A 355 -10.02 29.01 -14.57
C ILE A 355 -10.90 30.24 -14.30
N SER A 356 -10.30 31.44 -14.20
CA SER A 356 -11.05 32.68 -13.99
C SER A 356 -12.03 32.97 -15.12
N GLU A 357 -11.61 32.67 -16.37
CA GLU A 357 -12.44 32.86 -17.55
C GLU A 357 -13.59 31.83 -17.61
N VAL A 358 -13.33 30.56 -17.25
CA VAL A 358 -14.37 29.53 -17.10
C VAL A 358 -15.42 29.96 -16.08
N GLU A 359 -15.01 30.50 -14.94
CA GLU A 359 -15.95 31.00 -13.93
C GLU A 359 -16.77 32.19 -14.43
N ARG A 360 -16.13 33.13 -15.14
CA ARG A 360 -16.82 34.26 -15.77
C ARG A 360 -17.89 33.78 -16.74
N LEU A 361 -17.55 32.84 -17.63
CA LEU A 361 -18.47 32.25 -18.60
C LEU A 361 -19.63 31.50 -17.91
N ARG A 362 -19.36 30.72 -16.86
CA ARG A 362 -20.41 30.04 -16.07
C ARG A 362 -21.39 31.04 -15.44
N ARG A 363 -20.90 32.17 -14.92
CA ARG A 363 -21.76 33.24 -14.35
C ARG A 363 -22.64 33.89 -15.41
N LEU A 364 -22.10 34.12 -16.62
CA LEU A 364 -22.86 34.69 -17.73
C LEU A 364 -23.97 33.75 -18.19
N MET A 365 -23.69 32.46 -18.37
CA MET A 365 -24.68 31.46 -18.76
C MET A 365 -25.82 31.33 -17.72
N ARG A 366 -25.49 31.34 -16.42
CA ARG A 366 -26.50 31.32 -15.35
C ARG A 366 -27.41 32.55 -15.37
N LYS A 367 -26.86 33.73 -15.66
CA LYS A 367 -27.65 34.95 -15.82
C LYS A 367 -28.60 34.84 -17.02
N GLU A 368 -28.12 34.38 -18.16
CA GLU A 368 -28.96 34.18 -19.36
C GLU A 368 -30.07 33.14 -19.16
N GLU A 369 -29.79 32.03 -18.47
CA GLU A 369 -30.82 31.03 -18.12
C GLU A 369 -31.88 31.59 -17.15
N GLY A 370 -31.45 32.40 -16.18
CA GLY A 370 -32.34 33.13 -15.28
C GLY A 370 -33.25 34.12 -16.02
N THR A 371 -32.70 34.86 -16.98
CA THR A 371 -33.45 35.80 -17.84
C THR A 371 -34.40 35.08 -18.78
N LYS A 372 -34.00 33.93 -19.35
CA LYS A 372 -34.86 33.07 -20.20
C LYS A 372 -35.99 32.41 -19.42
N ARG A 373 -35.75 31.99 -18.17
CA ARG A 373 -36.79 31.45 -17.27
C ARG A 373 -37.81 32.52 -16.87
N THR A 374 -37.37 33.73 -16.56
CA THR A 374 -38.27 34.86 -16.24
C THR A 374 -39.08 35.34 -17.45
N THR A 375 -38.50 35.38 -18.65
CA THR A 375 -39.25 35.69 -19.89
C THR A 375 -40.25 34.58 -20.26
N ARG A 376 -39.90 33.29 -20.09
CA ARG A 376 -40.85 32.19 -20.28
C ARG A 376 -41.99 32.22 -19.27
N LYS A 377 -41.72 32.55 -18.00
CA LYS A 377 -42.74 32.70 -16.95
C LYS A 377 -43.70 33.87 -17.26
N ARG A 378 -43.17 35.03 -17.66
CA ARG A 378 -43.98 36.19 -18.10
C ARG A 378 -44.81 35.92 -19.35
N LYS A 379 -44.32 35.12 -20.30
CA LYS A 379 -45.11 34.69 -21.47
C LYS A 379 -46.23 33.73 -21.09
N LYS A 380 -46.01 32.88 -20.09
CA LYS A 380 -47.03 31.94 -19.58
C LYS A 380 -48.13 32.67 -18.80
N GLU A 381 -47.78 33.62 -17.94
CA GLU A 381 -48.73 34.48 -17.20
C GLU A 381 -49.56 35.37 -18.16
N LYS A 382 -48.98 35.89 -19.25
CA LYS A 382 -49.73 36.62 -20.28
C LYS A 382 -50.68 35.73 -21.10
N ALA A 383 -50.34 34.46 -21.31
CA ALA A 383 -51.21 33.51 -22.01
C ALA A 383 -52.41 33.10 -21.14
N GLU A 384 -52.21 32.93 -19.83
CA GLU A 384 -53.29 32.64 -18.88
C GLU A 384 -54.18 33.87 -18.61
N GLY A 385 -53.62 35.09 -18.57
CA GLY A 385 -54.40 36.32 -18.43
C GLY A 385 -55.20 36.74 -19.68
N GLY A 386 -54.77 36.33 -20.88
CA GLY A 386 -55.49 36.60 -22.13
C GLY A 386 -56.74 35.74 -22.33
N LEU A 387 -56.78 34.54 -21.73
CA LEU A 387 -57.95 33.65 -21.75
C LEU A 387 -59.08 34.12 -20.81
N GLY A 388 -58.77 34.90 -19.77
CA GLY A 388 -59.76 35.47 -18.85
C GLY A 388 -60.48 36.72 -19.38
N ALA A 389 -59.97 37.36 -20.43
CA ALA A 389 -60.55 38.59 -21.00
C ALA A 389 -61.50 38.35 -22.19
N PHE A 390 -61.69 37.09 -22.61
CA PHE A 390 -62.60 36.70 -23.71
C PHE A 390 -63.90 36.02 -23.23
N LEU A 391 -64.13 35.96 -21.91
CA LEU A 391 -65.31 35.35 -21.28
C LEU A 391 -65.97 36.28 -20.24
N GLY A 392 -65.88 37.59 -20.46
CA GLY A 392 -66.53 38.62 -19.63
C GLY A 392 -67.65 39.31 -20.38
#